data_AF-A0A926KGS2-F1
#
_entry.id   AF-A0A926KGS2-F1
#
_cell.length_a   1.000
_cell.length_b   1.000
_cell.length_c   1.000
_cell.angle_alpha   90.00
_cell.angle_beta   90.00
_cell.angle_gamma   90.00
#
_symmetry.space_group_name_H-M   'P 1'
#
loop_
_entity.id
_entity.type
_entity.pdbx_description
1 polymer ?
#
loop_
_entity_poly.entity_id
_entity_poly.type
_entity_poly.pdbx_seq_one_letter_code
_entity_poly.pdbx_strand_id
1 'polypeptide(L)' 'MRIEPCRDECAWGATEHELDGEPLFACRSCGSEWVPSQEWTPIDADGVVPDEIAKCRRSTAD' A
#
# COMPACT_ATOMS: atom_id res chain seq x y z
N MET A 1 -4.19 -20.51 8.56
CA MET A 1 -4.21 -19.20 7.88
C MET A 1 -4.82 -19.41 6.50
N ARG A 2 -5.94 -18.77 6.19
CA ARG A 2 -6.63 -18.89 4.90
C ARG A 2 -6.25 -17.67 4.08
N ILE A 3 -5.61 -17.87 2.94
CA ILE A 3 -5.32 -16.80 1.98
C ILE A 3 -6.59 -16.66 1.14
N GLU A 4 -7.30 -15.55 1.33
CA GLU A 4 -8.45 -15.24 0.48
C GLU A 4 -7.95 -14.90 -0.93
N PRO A 5 -8.63 -15.35 -1.99
CA PRO A 5 -8.24 -15.01 -3.36
C PRO A 5 -8.29 -13.49 -3.55
N CYS A 6 -7.37 -12.95 -4.35
CA CYS A 6 -7.45 -11.56 -4.80
C CYS A 6 -8.81 -11.34 -5.46
N ARG A 7 -9.54 -10.31 -5.03
CA ARG A 7 -10.82 -9.94 -5.62
C ARG A 7 -10.67 -8.87 -6.71
N ASP A 8 -9.43 -8.42 -6.94
CA ASP A 8 -9.11 -7.31 -7.85
C ASP A 8 -9.89 -6.03 -7.48
N GLU A 9 -10.15 -5.84 -6.18
CA GLU A 9 -10.85 -4.67 -5.61
C GLU A 9 -9.89 -3.78 -4.81
N CYS A 10 -8.58 -3.85 -5.08
CA CYS A 10 -7.58 -3.11 -4.32
C CYS A 10 -7.85 -1.61 -4.33
N ALA A 11 -7.89 -1.01 -3.14
CA ALA A 11 -8.11 0.41 -2.93
C ALA A 11 -7.18 0.87 -1.81
N TRP A 12 -5.94 1.11 -2.17
CA TRP A 12 -4.87 1.47 -1.25
C TRP A 12 -5.00 2.93 -0.80
N GLY A 13 -4.57 3.17 0.43
CA GLY A 13 -4.43 4.52 0.96
C GLY A 13 -3.60 4.56 2.23
N ALA A 14 -3.18 5.75 2.61
CA ALA A 14 -2.46 6.00 3.84
C ALA A 14 -3.38 5.75 5.03
N THR A 15 -2.78 5.23 6.09
CA THR A 15 -3.40 5.13 7.40
C THR A 15 -2.87 6.25 8.30
N GLU A 16 -3.46 6.38 9.48
CA GLU A 16 -2.96 7.28 10.54
C GLU A 16 -1.86 6.61 11.38
N HIS A 17 -1.39 5.43 10.97
CA HIS A 17 -0.43 4.62 11.69
C HIS A 17 0.92 4.58 10.98
N GLU A 18 1.93 4.24 11.77
CA GLU A 18 3.28 3.97 11.30
C GLU A 18 3.68 2.56 11.76
N LEU A 19 4.50 1.89 10.94
CA LEU A 19 5.10 0.61 11.27
C LEU A 19 6.61 0.75 11.16
N ASP A 20 7.32 0.46 12.26
CA ASP A 20 8.78 0.63 12.37
C ASP A 20 9.28 2.05 12.03
N GLY A 21 8.44 3.06 12.28
CA GLY A 21 8.74 4.48 11.99
C GLY A 21 8.52 4.87 10.52
N GLU A 22 7.90 4.00 9.73
CA GLU A 22 7.50 4.28 8.35
C GLU A 22 5.99 4.46 8.24
N PRO A 23 5.51 5.34 7.33
CA PRO A 23 4.09 5.50 7.10
C PRO A 23 3.46 4.19 6.63
N LEU A 24 2.39 3.76 7.30
CA LEU A 24 1.68 2.54 6.96
C LEU A 24 0.56 2.84 5.97
N PHE A 25 0.53 2.06 4.89
CA PHE A 25 -0.56 2.06 3.90
C PHE A 25 -1.33 0.77 4.01
N ALA A 26 -2.64 0.83 3.82
CA ALA A 26 -3.49 -0.34 3.84
C ALA A 26 -4.48 -0.33 2.67
N CYS A 27 -4.74 -1.50 2.12
CA CYS A 27 -5.83 -1.70 1.18
C CYS A 27 -7.15 -1.74 1.94
N ARG A 28 -8.05 -0.80 1.65
CA ARG A 28 -9.37 -0.72 2.30
C ARG A 28 -10.30 -1.90 1.97
N SER A 29 -10.00 -2.66 0.92
CA SER A 29 -10.84 -3.77 0.46
C SER A 29 -10.38 -5.13 0.98
N CYS A 30 -9.08 -5.44 0.94
CA CYS A 30 -8.56 -6.73 1.38
C CYS A 30 -7.83 -6.68 2.73
N GLY A 31 -7.53 -5.48 3.25
CA GLY A 31 -6.83 -5.29 4.52
C GLY A 31 -5.33 -5.54 4.47
N SER A 32 -4.76 -5.82 3.30
CA SER A 32 -3.30 -5.94 3.14
C SER A 32 -2.61 -4.63 3.52
N GLU A 33 -1.44 -4.75 4.12
CA GLU A 33 -0.62 -3.64 4.62
C GLU A 33 0.68 -3.53 3.82
N TRP A 34 1.19 -2.32 3.69
CA TRP A 34 2.42 -2.01 2.98
C TRP A 34 3.15 -0.83 3.63
N VAL A 35 4.48 -0.92 3.66
CA VAL A 35 5.38 0.16 4.06
C VAL A 35 6.41 0.43 2.96
N PRO A 36 6.94 1.65 2.85
CA PRO A 36 7.91 2.04 1.83
C PRO A 36 9.18 1.19 1.78
N SER A 37 9.63 0.56 2.86
CA SER A 37 10.79 -0.33 2.83
C SER A 37 10.55 -1.61 2.01
N GLN A 38 9.31 -2.03 1.77
CA GLN A 38 9.01 -3.24 1.00
C GLN A 38 9.31 -3.08 -0.49
N GLU A 39 9.96 -4.06 -1.13
CA GLU A 39 10.46 -3.95 -2.51
C GLU A 39 9.39 -3.79 -3.60
N TRP A 40 8.15 -4.18 -3.35
CA TRP A 40 7.04 -4.05 -4.29
C TRP A 40 6.28 -2.73 -4.09
N THR A 41 5.51 -2.30 -5.09
CA THR A 41 4.69 -1.08 -5.02
C THR A 41 3.20 -1.44 -5.18
N PRO A 42 2.33 -1.05 -4.23
CA PRO A 42 0.90 -1.30 -4.34
C PRO A 42 0.26 -0.57 -5.51
N ILE A 43 -0.67 -1.27 -6.15
CA ILE A 43 -1.52 -0.78 -7.22
C ILE A 43 -2.99 -0.99 -6.83
N ASP A 44 -3.83 -0.03 -7.19
CA ASP A 44 -5.27 -0.18 -7.11
C ASP A 44 -5.79 -1.17 -8.15
N ALA A 45 -7.06 -1.57 -7.99
CA ALA A 45 -7.81 -2.45 -8.89
C ALA A 45 -7.70 -2.02 -10.37
N ASP A 46 -7.69 -0.72 -10.62
CA ASP A 46 -7.59 -0.14 -11.96
C ASP A 46 -6.17 -0.19 -12.55
N GLY A 47 -5.21 -0.80 -11.85
CA GLY A 47 -3.82 -0.96 -12.29
C GLY A 47 -2.97 0.30 -12.13
N VAL A 48 -3.43 1.27 -11.34
CA VAL A 48 -2.75 2.56 -11.11
C VAL A 48 -2.14 2.58 -9.71
N VAL A 49 -0.92 3.12 -9.59
CA VAL A 49 -0.31 3.42 -8.28
C VAL A 49 -0.97 4.67 -7.70
N PRO A 50 -1.56 4.63 -6.49
CA PRO A 50 -2.16 5.80 -5.87
C PRO A 50 -1.15 6.94 -5.68
N ASP A 51 -1.63 8.18 -5.81
CA ASP A 51 -0.79 9.39 -5.71
C ASP A 51 0.02 9.46 -4.42
N GLU A 52 -0.58 9.08 -3.29
CA GLU A 52 0.05 9.08 -1.97
C GLU A 52 1.21 8.08 -1.87
N ILE A 53 1.04 6.88 -2.42
CA ILE A 53 2.09 5.86 -2.50
C ILE A 53 3.18 6.32 -3.45
N ALA A 54 2.81 6.84 -4.63
CA ALA A 54 3.77 7.34 -5.61
C ALA A 54 4.60 8.51 -5.04
N LYS A 55 3.98 9.42 -4.29
CA LYS A 55 4.68 10.51 -3.57
C LYS A 55 5.64 9.96 -2.53
N CYS A 56 5.17 9.05 -1.68
CA CYS A 56 5.99 8.44 -0.63
C CYS A 56 7.23 7.75 -1.20
N ARG A 57 7.07 6.99 -2.30
CA ARG A 57 8.18 6.29 -2.97
C ARG A 57 9.27 7.21 -3.49
N ARG A 58 8.89 8.36 -4.05
CA ARG A 58 9.85 9.36 -4.51
C ARG A 58 10.60 10.02 -3.36
N SER A 59 9.94 10.18 -2.21
CA SER A 59 10.55 10.77 -1.00
C SER A 59 11.52 9.84 -0.29
N THR A 60 11.36 8.51 -0.41
CA THR A 60 12.30 7.53 0.17
C THR A 60 13.55 7.26 -0.68
N ALA A 61 13.64 7.86 -1.87
CA ALA A 61 14.76 7.65 -2.79
C ALA A 61 15.88 8.70 -2.66
N ASP A 62 15.81 9.56 -1.64
CA ASP A 62 16.79 10.62 -1.34
C ASP A 62 17.66 10.22 -0.12
#